data_AF-A0A842MK69-F1
#
_entry.id   AF-A0A842MK69-F1
#
_cell.length_a   1.000
_cell.length_b   1.000
_cell.length_c   1.000
_cell.angle_alpha   90.00
_cell.angle_beta   90.00
_cell.angle_gamma   90.00
#
_symmetry.space_group_name_H-M   'P 1'
#
loop_
_entity.id
_entity.type
_entity.pdbx_description
1 polymer ?
#
loop_
_entity_poly.entity_id
_entity_poly.type
_entity_poly.pdbx_seq_one_letter_code
_entity_poly.pdbx_strand_id
1 'polypeptide(L)'
;MKDIDREIEKILEEKYRDGKKIIRLNKQSRDLLEELKKECPHVDEKELVSLFKSVAAGTKMVDSAIIASAYNMEYNATHPPPESKTWLHDIFPKNKVNKIKEIMKNKKIYRELISLISEIESKYDEKNPPDNSVFIKNIEKFLKKVKI
;
A
#
# COMPACT_ATOMS: atom_id res chain seq x y z
N MET A 1 11.86 -13.15 -5.43
CA MET A 1 10.65 -12.30 -5.38
C MET A 1 9.42 -13.15 -5.05
N LYS A 2 9.15 -14.24 -5.80
CA LYS A 2 8.13 -15.23 -5.42
C LYS A 2 8.30 -15.82 -4.01
N ASP A 3 9.55 -15.99 -3.56
CA ASP A 3 9.82 -16.55 -2.23
C ASP A 3 9.48 -15.59 -1.09
N ILE A 4 9.70 -14.27 -1.29
CA ILE A 4 9.37 -13.22 -0.32
C ILE A 4 7.84 -13.09 -0.20
N ASP A 5 7.14 -13.05 -1.34
CA ASP A 5 5.68 -12.94 -1.35
C ASP A 5 5.03 -14.14 -0.62
N ARG A 6 5.56 -15.35 -0.84
CA ARG A 6 5.12 -16.57 -0.15
C ARG A 6 5.41 -16.55 1.36
N GLU A 7 6.54 -15.98 1.75
CA GLU A 7 6.92 -15.84 3.15
C GLU A 7 6.03 -14.82 3.87
N ILE A 8 5.69 -13.71 3.21
CA ILE A 8 4.74 -12.72 3.73
C ILE A 8 3.36 -13.34 3.93
N GLU A 9 2.84 -14.07 2.94
CA GLU A 9 1.55 -14.77 3.06
C GLU A 9 1.54 -15.73 4.24
N LYS A 10 2.63 -16.48 4.43
CA LYS A 10 2.77 -17.40 5.57
C LYS A 10 2.72 -16.66 6.91
N ILE A 11 3.42 -15.54 7.03
CA ILE A 11 3.42 -14.73 8.26
C ILE A 11 2.01 -14.18 8.56
N LEU A 12 1.31 -13.69 7.54
CA LEU A 12 -0.05 -13.16 7.68
C LEU A 12 -1.03 -14.26 8.13
N GLU A 13 -0.96 -15.43 7.51
CA GLU A 13 -1.81 -16.57 7.86
C GLU A 13 -1.51 -17.08 9.29
N GLU A 14 -0.24 -17.07 9.70
CA GLU A 14 0.16 -17.41 11.06
C GLU A 14 -0.40 -16.43 12.10
N LYS A 15 -0.34 -15.12 11.82
CA LYS A 15 -0.93 -14.08 12.69
C LYS A 15 -2.43 -14.30 12.86
N TYR A 16 -3.14 -14.54 11.77
CA TYR A 16 -4.58 -14.80 11.79
C TYR A 16 -4.91 -16.06 12.61
N ARG A 17 -4.19 -17.16 12.36
CA ARG A 17 -4.38 -18.43 13.06
C ARG A 17 -4.16 -18.29 14.56
N ASP A 18 -3.12 -17.57 14.97
CA ASP A 18 -2.83 -17.40 16.39
C ASP A 18 -3.79 -16.41 17.07
N GLY A 19 -4.22 -15.36 16.35
CA GLY A 19 -5.30 -14.48 16.81
C GLY A 19 -6.59 -15.26 17.09
N LYS A 20 -6.99 -16.17 16.19
CA LYS A 20 -8.12 -17.09 16.43
C LYS A 20 -7.96 -17.92 17.69
N LYS A 21 -6.76 -18.43 17.98
CA LYS A 21 -6.53 -19.24 19.20
C LYS A 21 -6.74 -18.38 20.44
N ILE A 22 -6.19 -17.17 20.48
CA ILE A 22 -6.33 -16.24 21.61
C ILE A 22 -7.81 -15.93 21.86
N ILE A 23 -8.54 -15.58 20.80
CA ILE A 23 -9.97 -15.29 20.86
C ILE A 23 -10.74 -16.50 21.40
N ARG A 24 -10.46 -17.72 20.91
CA ARG A 24 -11.15 -18.93 21.40
C ARG A 24 -10.92 -19.21 22.88
N LEU A 25 -9.73 -18.89 23.40
CA LEU A 25 -9.33 -19.21 24.77
C LEU A 25 -9.84 -18.21 25.81
N ASN A 26 -10.18 -16.98 25.42
CA ASN A 26 -10.60 -15.93 26.35
C ASN A 26 -12.01 -15.40 26.00
N LYS A 27 -12.92 -15.36 26.97
CA LYS A 27 -14.25 -14.76 26.80
C LYS A 27 -14.16 -13.26 26.46
N GLN A 28 -13.32 -12.50 27.18
CA GLN A 28 -13.16 -11.07 26.93
C GLN A 28 -12.73 -10.78 25.50
N SER A 29 -11.81 -11.60 24.95
CA SER A 29 -11.37 -11.45 23.56
C SER A 29 -12.46 -11.76 22.54
N ARG A 30 -13.41 -12.66 22.85
CA ARG A 30 -14.59 -12.89 22.00
C ARG A 30 -15.55 -11.71 22.05
N ASP A 31 -15.86 -11.25 23.25
CA ASP A 31 -16.76 -10.12 23.45
C ASP A 31 -16.20 -8.87 22.74
N LEU A 32 -14.89 -8.60 22.89
CA LEU A 32 -14.20 -7.52 22.19
C LEU A 32 -14.26 -7.66 20.66
N LEU A 33 -14.06 -8.87 20.11
CA LEU A 33 -14.16 -9.07 18.65
C LEU A 33 -15.57 -8.73 18.15
N GLU A 34 -16.61 -9.14 18.87
CA GLU A 34 -18.00 -8.88 18.47
C GLU A 34 -18.40 -7.40 18.62
N GLU A 35 -17.80 -6.67 19.57
CA GLU A 35 -17.91 -5.22 19.66
C GLU A 35 -17.22 -4.53 18.47
N LEU A 36 -15.97 -4.88 18.19
CA LEU A 36 -15.20 -4.29 17.09
C LEU A 36 -15.84 -4.55 15.72
N LYS A 37 -16.47 -5.71 15.50
CA LYS A 37 -17.24 -6.00 14.27
C LYS A 37 -18.42 -5.04 14.07
N LYS A 38 -19.03 -4.57 15.16
CA LYS A 38 -20.16 -3.63 15.11
C LYS A 38 -19.67 -2.20 14.92
N GLU A 39 -18.58 -1.83 15.59
CA GLU A 39 -18.05 -0.46 15.58
C GLU A 39 -17.14 -0.17 14.37
N CYS A 40 -16.52 -1.19 13.79
CA CYS A 40 -15.61 -1.09 12.65
C CYS A 40 -16.10 -1.96 11.46
N PRO A 41 -17.29 -1.69 10.90
CA PRO A 41 -17.91 -2.54 9.88
C PRO A 41 -17.19 -2.52 8.52
N HIS A 42 -16.30 -1.55 8.27
CA HIS A 42 -15.55 -1.45 7.01
C HIS A 42 -14.20 -2.16 7.05
N VAL A 43 -13.80 -2.70 8.22
CA VAL A 43 -12.56 -3.45 8.39
C VAL A 43 -12.80 -4.94 8.16
N ASP A 44 -11.92 -5.61 7.41
CA ASP A 44 -12.03 -7.06 7.16
C ASP A 44 -11.86 -7.85 8.47
N GLU A 45 -12.73 -8.86 8.68
CA GLU A 45 -12.72 -9.66 9.90
C GLU A 45 -11.37 -10.37 10.12
N LYS A 46 -10.68 -10.80 9.05
CA LYS A 46 -9.35 -11.42 9.20
C LYS A 46 -8.34 -10.45 9.77
N GLU A 47 -8.42 -9.17 9.41
CA GLU A 47 -7.52 -8.15 9.94
C GLU A 47 -7.82 -7.88 11.42
N LEU A 48 -9.11 -7.73 11.78
CA LEU A 48 -9.53 -7.59 13.18
C LEU A 48 -9.05 -8.76 14.06
N VAL A 49 -9.22 -10.00 13.58
CA VAL A 49 -8.75 -11.20 14.30
C VAL A 49 -7.23 -11.23 14.43
N SER A 50 -6.49 -10.73 13.43
CA SER A 50 -5.03 -10.71 13.44
C SER A 50 -4.45 -9.74 14.46
N LEU A 51 -5.20 -8.70 14.88
CA LEU A 51 -4.79 -7.78 15.94
C LEU A 51 -4.55 -8.51 17.27
N PHE A 52 -5.34 -9.54 17.59
CA PHE A 52 -5.24 -10.26 18.86
C PHE A 52 -3.89 -10.98 19.04
N LYS A 53 -3.23 -11.41 17.97
CA LYS A 53 -1.86 -11.96 18.06
C LYS A 53 -0.82 -10.88 18.31
N SER A 54 -0.99 -9.72 17.70
CA SER A 54 0.01 -8.65 17.72
C SER A 54 0.26 -8.06 19.12
N VAL A 55 -0.69 -8.27 20.05
CA VAL A 55 -0.66 -7.64 21.37
C VAL A 55 -0.45 -8.65 22.51
N ALA A 56 -0.25 -9.93 22.20
CA ALA A 56 -0.01 -10.99 23.19
C ALA A 56 1.48 -11.13 23.54
N ALA A 57 1.97 -10.24 24.41
CA ALA A 57 3.18 -10.45 25.23
C ALA A 57 3.21 -9.49 26.45
N GLY A 58 2.53 -9.84 27.55
CA GLY A 58 2.83 -9.30 28.89
C GLY A 58 2.43 -7.86 29.22
N THR A 59 1.68 -7.15 28.37
CA THR A 59 1.30 -5.75 28.60
C THR A 59 -0.09 -5.64 29.24
N LYS A 60 -0.27 -4.72 30.19
CA LYS A 60 -1.57 -4.46 30.87
C LYS A 60 -2.62 -3.76 29.98
N MET A 61 -2.25 -3.38 28.75
CA MET A 61 -3.01 -2.49 27.87
C MET A 61 -3.33 -3.15 26.51
N VAL A 62 -3.47 -4.48 26.49
CA VAL A 62 -3.66 -5.24 25.25
C VAL A 62 -4.91 -4.78 24.49
N ASP A 63 -6.03 -4.71 25.20
CA ASP A 63 -7.33 -4.40 24.60
C ASP A 63 -7.36 -2.97 24.05
N SER A 64 -6.79 -2.00 24.76
CA SER A 64 -6.70 -0.60 24.29
C SER A 64 -5.92 -0.47 22.99
N ALA A 65 -4.84 -1.24 22.81
CA ALA A 65 -4.07 -1.22 21.57
C ALA A 65 -4.83 -1.88 20.41
N ILE A 66 -5.57 -2.96 20.68
CA ILE A 66 -6.45 -3.60 19.69
C ILE A 66 -7.54 -2.62 19.24
N ILE A 67 -8.22 -1.97 20.20
CA ILE A 67 -9.27 -0.99 19.93
C ILE A 67 -8.71 0.18 19.12
N ALA A 68 -7.63 0.82 19.57
CA ALA A 68 -7.02 1.93 18.85
C ALA A 68 -6.62 1.55 17.41
N SER A 69 -6.11 0.34 17.21
CA SER A 69 -5.74 -0.16 15.88
C SER A 69 -6.97 -0.37 14.99
N ALA A 70 -8.02 -1.01 15.51
CA ALA A 70 -9.26 -1.23 14.77
C ALA A 70 -9.92 0.08 14.35
N TYR A 71 -10.02 1.06 15.26
CA TYR A 71 -10.57 2.38 14.96
C TYR A 71 -9.74 3.15 13.94
N ASN A 72 -8.42 3.02 13.96
CA ASN A 72 -7.56 3.61 12.94
C ASN A 72 -7.81 2.97 11.57
N MET A 73 -7.95 1.64 11.51
CA MET A 73 -8.29 0.92 10.28
C MET A 73 -9.65 1.35 9.73
N GLU A 74 -10.66 1.46 10.59
CA GLU A 74 -12.00 1.97 10.25
C GLU A 74 -11.95 3.42 9.74
N TYR A 75 -11.19 4.28 10.42
CA TYR A 75 -10.98 5.65 10.00
C TYR A 75 -10.35 5.71 8.61
N ASN A 76 -9.30 4.93 8.35
CA ASN A 76 -8.64 4.92 7.04
C ASN A 76 -9.53 4.33 5.94
N ALA A 77 -10.39 3.36 6.26
CA ALA A 77 -11.35 2.79 5.32
C ALA A 77 -12.44 3.81 4.93
N THR A 78 -12.87 4.65 5.88
CA THR A 78 -13.92 5.65 5.68
C THR A 78 -13.40 7.02 5.22
N HIS A 79 -12.13 7.33 5.50
CA HIS A 79 -11.44 8.57 5.16
C HIS A 79 -10.18 8.24 4.33
N PRO A 80 -10.35 7.72 3.10
CA PRO A 80 -9.20 7.43 2.26
C PRO A 80 -8.37 8.71 2.08
N PRO A 81 -7.03 8.63 2.17
CA PRO A 81 -6.20 9.79 2.02
C PRO A 81 -6.47 10.46 0.65
N PRO A 82 -6.45 11.80 0.59
CA PRO A 82 -6.62 12.49 -0.68
C PRO A 82 -5.57 12.00 -1.67
N GLU A 83 -5.92 11.93 -2.97
CA GLU A 83 -4.98 11.54 -4.01
C GLU A 83 -3.71 12.40 -3.88
N SER A 84 -2.59 11.76 -3.55
CA SER A 84 -1.33 12.47 -3.40
C SER A 84 -0.92 13.07 -4.75
N LYS A 85 -0.82 14.39 -4.79
CA LYS A 85 -0.30 15.10 -5.96
C LYS A 85 1.21 14.86 -6.02
N THR A 86 1.64 13.97 -6.90
CA THR A 86 3.05 13.77 -7.23
C THR A 86 3.52 14.79 -8.28
N TRP A 87 4.84 14.96 -8.44
CA TRP A 87 5.44 15.81 -9.48
C TRP A 87 4.97 15.45 -10.90
N LEU A 88 4.50 14.20 -11.12
CA LEU A 88 3.88 13.80 -12.40
C LEU A 88 2.63 14.63 -12.73
N HIS A 89 1.87 15.07 -11.73
CA HIS A 89 0.68 15.90 -11.91
C HIS A 89 1.02 17.35 -12.28
N ASP A 90 2.24 17.80 -12.04
CA ASP A 90 2.71 19.13 -12.46
C ASP A 90 3.16 19.13 -13.93
N ILE A 91 3.55 17.96 -14.45
CA ILE A 91 4.12 17.81 -15.79
C ILE A 91 3.11 17.20 -16.79
N PHE A 92 2.22 16.31 -16.33
CA PHE A 92 1.31 15.57 -17.18
C PHE A 92 -0.17 15.75 -16.80
N PRO A 93 -1.09 15.75 -17.79
CA PRO A 93 -2.52 15.73 -17.54
C PRO A 93 -2.96 14.42 -16.83
N LYS A 94 -4.08 14.50 -16.09
CA LYS A 94 -4.59 13.42 -15.22
C LYS A 94 -4.68 12.05 -15.90
N ASN A 95 -5.12 12.00 -17.16
CA ASN A 95 -5.23 10.75 -17.93
C ASN A 95 -3.88 10.06 -18.15
N LYS A 96 -2.81 10.81 -18.40
CA LYS A 96 -1.45 10.28 -18.56
C LYS A 96 -0.85 9.87 -17.23
N VAL A 97 -1.11 10.63 -16.16
CA VAL A 97 -0.69 10.25 -14.81
C VAL A 97 -1.29 8.90 -14.40
N ASN A 98 -2.58 8.70 -14.64
CA ASN A 98 -3.22 7.41 -14.37
C ASN A 98 -2.56 6.27 -15.17
N LYS A 99 -2.25 6.50 -16.45
CA LYS A 99 -1.53 5.53 -17.27
C LYS A 99 -0.12 5.22 -16.75
N ILE A 100 0.61 6.23 -16.27
CA ILE A 100 1.93 6.05 -15.64
C ILE A 100 1.78 5.24 -14.34
N LYS A 101 0.78 5.54 -13.50
CA LYS A 101 0.49 4.77 -12.27
C LYS A 101 0.21 3.29 -12.57
N GLU A 102 -0.52 2.99 -13.65
CA GLU A 102 -0.74 1.61 -14.09
C GLU A 102 0.57 0.94 -14.54
N ILE A 103 1.43 1.64 -15.27
CA ILE A 103 2.76 1.14 -15.66
C ILE A 103 3.62 0.83 -14.42
N MET A 104 3.55 1.67 -13.39
CA MET A 104 4.30 1.45 -12.14
C MET A 104 3.90 0.14 -11.43
N LYS A 105 2.68 -0.37 -11.64
CA LYS A 105 2.25 -1.67 -11.12
C LYS A 105 2.94 -2.83 -11.83
N ASN A 106 3.32 -2.67 -13.10
CA ASN A 106 4.07 -3.67 -13.86
C ASN A 106 5.58 -3.46 -13.72
N LYS A 107 6.23 -4.26 -12.87
CA LYS A 107 7.67 -4.16 -12.57
C LYS A 107 8.59 -4.15 -13.80
N LYS A 108 8.24 -4.85 -14.89
CA LYS A 108 9.07 -4.88 -16.10
C LYS A 108 9.00 -3.54 -16.84
N ILE A 109 7.78 -3.08 -17.12
CA ILE A 109 7.54 -1.83 -17.84
C ILE A 109 8.01 -0.63 -16.99
N TYR A 110 7.86 -0.71 -15.67
CA TYR A 110 8.36 0.31 -14.77
C TYR A 110 9.89 0.44 -14.81
N ARG A 111 10.63 -0.67 -14.91
CA ARG A 111 12.09 -0.63 -15.11
C ARG A 111 12.46 0.03 -16.43
N GLU A 112 11.75 -0.28 -17.51
CA GLU A 112 11.98 0.36 -18.81
C GLU A 112 11.71 1.88 -18.76
N LEU A 113 10.69 2.32 -18.01
CA LEU A 113 10.42 3.74 -17.77
C LEU A 113 11.55 4.41 -16.98
N ILE A 114 12.06 3.76 -15.92
CA ILE A 114 13.19 4.29 -15.15
C ILE A 114 14.43 4.41 -16.02
N SER A 115 14.76 3.37 -16.79
CA SER A 115 15.91 3.39 -17.71
C SER A 115 15.81 4.56 -18.71
N LEU A 116 14.63 4.79 -19.27
CA LEU A 116 14.39 5.92 -20.16
C LEU A 116 14.61 7.27 -19.44
N ILE A 117 14.11 7.43 -18.21
CA ILE A 117 14.30 8.65 -17.43
C ILE A 117 15.79 8.87 -17.17
N SER A 118 16.53 7.85 -16.71
CA SER A 118 17.97 7.94 -16.46
C SER A 118 18.79 8.22 -17.73
N GLU A 119 18.39 7.66 -18.88
CA GLU A 119 19.01 7.97 -20.18
C GLU A 119 18.76 9.42 -20.63
N ILE A 120 17.61 9.99 -20.25
CA ILE A 120 17.33 11.41 -20.51
C ILE A 120 18.19 12.26 -19.60
N GLU A 121 18.19 12.01 -18.28
CA GLU A 121 18.94 12.77 -17.28
C GLU A 121 20.44 12.78 -17.58
N SER A 122 21.04 11.62 -17.84
CA SER A 122 22.48 11.49 -18.13
C SER A 122 22.99 12.32 -19.31
N LYS A 123 22.12 12.70 -20.26
CA LYS A 123 22.49 13.58 -21.38
C LYS A 123 22.67 15.04 -20.98
N TYR A 124 22.24 15.40 -19.77
CA TYR A 124 22.20 16.75 -19.27
C TYR A 124 22.91 16.92 -17.92
N ASP A 125 23.55 15.88 -17.37
CA ASP A 125 24.31 15.96 -16.11
C ASP A 125 25.42 17.04 -16.13
N GLU A 126 25.97 17.37 -17.31
CA GLU A 126 27.02 18.39 -17.50
C GLU A 126 26.57 19.61 -18.34
N LYS A 127 25.26 19.76 -18.59
CA LYS A 127 24.70 20.84 -19.42
C LYS A 127 23.55 21.52 -18.67
N ASN A 128 23.13 22.71 -19.14
CA ASN A 128 21.89 23.29 -18.64
C ASN A 128 20.74 22.29 -18.79
N PRO A 129 19.90 22.11 -17.75
CA PRO A 129 18.82 21.13 -17.79
C PRO A 129 17.92 21.42 -19.01
N PRO A 130 17.45 20.36 -19.69
CA PRO A 130 16.61 20.55 -20.85
C PRO A 130 15.30 21.20 -20.43
N ASP A 131 14.69 21.93 -21.37
CA ASP A 131 13.29 22.28 -21.23
C ASP A 131 12.46 20.99 -21.00
N ASN A 132 11.58 21.02 -20.00
CA ASN A 132 10.66 19.94 -19.64
C ASN A 132 9.92 19.38 -20.87
N SER A 133 9.76 20.16 -21.93
CA SER A 133 9.28 19.74 -23.25
C SER A 133 9.98 18.48 -23.83
N VAL A 134 11.30 18.34 -23.67
CA VAL A 134 12.06 17.18 -24.18
C VAL A 134 11.73 15.92 -23.38
N PHE A 135 11.67 16.07 -22.06
CA PHE A 135 11.31 15.01 -21.14
C PHE A 135 9.87 14.52 -21.39
N ILE A 136 8.91 15.44 -21.50
CA ILE A 136 7.50 15.17 -21.81
C ILE A 136 7.38 14.38 -23.12
N LYS A 137 8.04 14.81 -24.20
CA LYS A 137 7.96 14.15 -25.51
C LYS A 137 8.46 12.71 -25.48
N ASN A 138 9.55 12.43 -24.76
CA ASN A 138 10.11 11.08 -24.69
C ASN A 138 9.22 10.14 -23.87
N ILE A 139 8.72 10.61 -22.72
CA ILE A 139 7.77 9.85 -21.92
C ILE A 139 6.48 9.60 -22.71
N GLU A 140 5.95 10.58 -23.44
CA GLU A 140 4.76 10.37 -24.27
C GLU A 140 4.96 9.31 -25.36
N LYS A 141 6.12 9.31 -26.02
CA LYS A 141 6.46 8.27 -27.00
C LYS A 141 6.51 6.89 -26.35
N PHE A 142 7.09 6.80 -25.16
CA PHE A 142 7.10 5.57 -24.38
C PHE A 142 5.69 5.11 -24.02
N LEU A 143 4.86 6.00 -23.47
CA LEU A 143 3.47 5.72 -23.13
C LEU A 143 2.63 5.26 -24.33
N LYS A 144 2.95 5.67 -25.57
CA LYS A 144 2.28 5.18 -26.78
C LYS A 144 2.74 3.79 -27.22
N LYS A 145 4.01 3.45 -26.99
CA LYS A 145 4.59 2.14 -27.35
C LYS A 145 4.19 1.04 -26.36
N VAL A 146 4.03 1.40 -25.09
CA VAL A 146 3.65 0.48 -24.04
C VAL A 146 2.18 0.09 -24.18
N LYS A 147 1.93 -1.20 -24.41
CA LYS A 147 0.64 -1.85 -24.19
C LYS A 147 0.59 -2.30 -22.73
N ILE A 148 -0.41 -1.81 -22.00
CA ILE A 148 -0.70 -2.17 -20.61
C ILE A 148 -1.72 -3.29 -20.63
#